data_AF-A0A927MR27-F1
#
_entry.id   AF-A0A927MR27-F1
#
_cell.length_a   1.000
_cell.length_b   1.000
_cell.length_c   1.000
_cell.angle_alpha   90.00
_cell.angle_beta   90.00
_cell.angle_gamma   90.00
#
_symmetry.space_group_name_H-M   'P 1'
#
loop_
_entity.id
_entity.type
_entity.pdbx_description
1 polymer ?
#
loop_
_entity_poly.entity_id
_entity_poly.type
_entity_poly.pdbx_seq_one_letter_code
_entity_poly.pdbx_strand_id
1 'polypeptide(L)'
;MSYTGEKIQAPETVLSTVERQWRTQVADGSATLHKEARCYFSGPEEAKDVDALAYCGPLRHYIDPNPSATDANSRPGDGIWDTYVLKTKSTGDGLTFTEPRIKSRGTNLPAGIRIFRIDEKEPPKGGADLVPPPPPAARPGLIATPDEVEIKGAKKPSDGYVVTPIEQISVDQAGTVSQVVTDEGTRSPAKGEQFRVLVLSFSPGPFADDYEGTYNDSDLVDPTVSYSVKVGSDRQPLDWGLGHRPKNLVVSAHTGVEPELVATVLGKDQSLSVTSGSRTSEVATAFYASSSEAVLNRAYPKDTYQQGDFRFSYSALFTSATLSPFDPKRGWAPDGKSWLSLGMDQETGTGNVSYDVRFDNKNSIGVTDQNGNKSTDVRTSDSHSLLYNAAIGSPLIEVDSTSLKYTVRFQPTFHFALTPPAIVFTPVSGSGSTKPLTFTVEFSR
;
A
#
# COMPACT_ATOMS: atom_id res chain seq x y z
N MET A 1 13.12 33.33 39.27
CA MET A 1 11.85 34.04 39.45
C MET A 1 12.19 35.42 40.00
N SER A 2 11.62 36.49 39.44
CA SER A 2 11.82 37.86 39.92
C SER A 2 10.51 38.34 40.50
N TYR A 3 10.41 38.40 41.83
CA TYR A 3 9.22 38.89 42.53
C TYR A 3 9.28 40.42 42.56
N THR A 4 8.21 41.09 42.15
CA THR A 4 8.23 42.53 41.91
C THR A 4 7.99 43.37 43.16
N GLY A 5 7.44 42.78 44.23
CA GLY A 5 7.04 43.52 45.45
C GLY A 5 5.93 44.55 45.24
N GLU A 6 5.38 44.67 44.02
CA GLU A 6 4.42 45.71 43.64
C GLU A 6 2.96 45.20 43.72
N LYS A 7 2.04 46.09 44.10
CA LYS A 7 0.59 45.80 44.09
C LYS A 7 0.09 45.66 42.65
N ILE A 8 -0.68 44.61 42.37
CA ILE A 8 -1.39 44.46 41.10
C ILE A 8 -2.59 45.40 41.10
N GLN A 9 -2.72 46.22 40.05
CA GLN A 9 -3.92 47.03 39.87
C GLN A 9 -5.07 46.18 39.34
N ALA A 10 -6.26 46.37 39.91
CA ALA A 10 -7.50 45.65 39.55
C ALA A 10 -7.28 44.12 39.43
N PRO A 11 -6.78 43.46 40.49
CA PRO A 11 -6.33 42.07 40.42
C PRO A 11 -7.46 41.09 40.03
N GLU A 12 -8.72 41.40 40.34
CA GLU A 12 -9.90 40.64 39.90
C GLU A 12 -10.12 40.73 38.39
N THR A 13 -9.88 41.91 37.82
CA THR A 13 -10.01 42.16 36.37
C THR A 13 -8.94 41.38 35.61
N VAL A 14 -7.71 41.34 36.14
CA VAL A 14 -6.61 40.58 35.56
C VAL A 14 -6.93 39.08 35.56
N LEU A 15 -7.24 38.49 36.72
CA LEU A 15 -7.54 37.04 36.78
C LEU A 15 -8.78 36.66 35.98
N SER A 16 -9.83 37.48 35.98
CA SER A 16 -11.03 37.18 35.17
C SER A 16 -10.75 37.24 33.67
N THR A 17 -9.83 38.10 33.22
CA THR A 17 -9.38 38.15 31.82
C THR A 17 -8.58 36.92 31.46
N VAL A 18 -7.57 36.56 32.27
CA VAL A 18 -6.76 35.34 32.08
C VAL A 18 -7.66 34.10 32.10
N GLU A 19 -8.57 34.00 33.06
CA GLU A 19 -9.48 32.86 33.20
C GLU A 19 -10.43 32.73 32.00
N ARG A 20 -10.97 33.85 31.50
CA ARG A 20 -11.83 33.83 30.30
C ARG A 20 -11.07 33.35 29.07
N GLN A 21 -9.85 33.86 28.88
CA GLN A 21 -9.00 33.43 27.77
C GLN A 21 -8.65 31.95 27.89
N TRP A 22 -8.19 31.51 29.07
CA TRP A 22 -7.86 30.12 29.33
C TRP A 22 -9.05 29.19 29.12
N ARG A 23 -10.24 29.53 29.65
CA ARG A 23 -11.46 28.75 29.42
C ARG A 23 -11.83 28.64 27.95
N THR A 24 -11.66 29.72 27.19
CA THR A 24 -11.89 29.69 25.74
C THR A 24 -10.93 28.74 25.03
N GLN A 25 -9.68 28.68 25.48
CA GLN A 25 -8.64 27.81 24.90
C GLN A 25 -8.82 26.33 25.23
N VAL A 26 -9.45 25.98 26.36
CA VAL A 26 -9.66 24.57 26.77
C VAL A 26 -11.09 24.06 26.53
N ALA A 27 -11.97 24.90 25.96
CA ALA A 27 -13.37 24.57 25.70
C ALA A 27 -13.57 23.64 24.49
N ASP A 28 -12.53 23.39 23.70
CA ASP A 28 -12.56 22.53 22.51
C ASP A 28 -12.50 21.02 22.83
N GLY A 29 -12.46 20.66 24.12
CA GLY A 29 -12.35 19.27 24.58
C GLY A 29 -10.90 18.77 24.66
N SER A 30 -9.90 19.63 24.48
CA SER A 30 -8.48 19.26 24.61
C SER A 30 -8.06 18.95 26.06
N ALA A 31 -8.92 19.25 27.04
CA ALA A 31 -8.66 19.04 28.47
C ALA A 31 -9.89 18.61 29.26
N THR A 32 -9.68 17.77 30.28
CA THR A 32 -10.65 17.49 31.34
C THR A 32 -10.48 18.54 32.43
N LEU A 33 -11.51 19.38 32.61
CA LEU A 33 -11.48 20.49 33.55
C LEU A 33 -12.15 20.12 34.87
N HIS A 34 -11.52 20.47 36.01
CA HIS A 34 -12.23 20.40 37.28
C HIS A 34 -13.41 21.40 37.29
N LYS A 35 -14.59 21.00 37.79
CA LYS A 35 -15.80 21.86 37.81
C LYS A 35 -15.58 23.24 38.47
N GLU A 36 -14.69 23.27 39.45
CA GLU A 36 -14.32 24.47 40.22
C GLU A 36 -12.96 25.05 39.81
N ALA A 37 -12.38 24.59 38.69
CA ALA A 37 -11.08 25.10 38.23
C ALA A 37 -11.14 26.61 38.01
N ARG A 38 -10.05 27.32 38.34
CA ARG A 38 -9.94 28.79 38.30
C ARG A 38 -8.50 29.19 37.95
N CYS A 39 -8.25 30.48 37.74
CA CYS A 39 -6.90 31.02 37.68
C CYS A 39 -6.49 31.67 39.02
N TYR A 40 -5.21 31.54 39.35
CA TYR A 40 -4.59 31.97 40.59
C TYR A 40 -3.32 32.76 40.28
N PHE A 41 -3.02 33.79 41.06
CA PHE A 41 -1.68 34.38 41.07
C PHE A 41 -0.73 33.45 41.81
N SER A 42 0.56 33.49 41.48
CA SER A 42 1.61 32.86 42.29
C SER A 42 2.44 33.88 43.04
N GLY A 43 2.96 33.48 44.20
CA GLY A 43 3.97 34.21 44.95
C GLY A 43 4.81 33.26 45.79
N PRO A 44 5.88 33.73 46.43
CA PRO A 44 6.64 32.91 47.37
C PRO A 44 5.78 32.65 48.63
N GLU A 45 5.94 31.49 49.26
CA GLU A 45 5.16 31.11 50.44
C GLU A 45 5.22 32.15 51.57
N GLU A 46 6.40 32.74 51.80
CA GLU A 46 6.66 33.63 52.94
C GLU A 46 6.51 35.13 52.63
N ALA A 47 6.28 35.54 51.38
CA ALA A 47 6.16 36.96 51.02
C ALA A 47 4.80 37.33 50.44
N LYS A 48 4.42 38.61 50.60
CA LYS A 48 3.19 39.20 50.03
C LYS A 48 3.34 39.52 48.54
N ASP A 49 4.49 39.24 47.96
CA ASP A 49 4.82 39.58 46.59
C ASP A 49 4.10 38.66 45.60
N VAL A 50 3.84 39.20 44.41
CA VAL A 50 3.23 38.47 43.29
C VAL A 50 4.29 38.23 42.22
N ASP A 51 4.29 37.04 41.63
CA ASP A 51 5.10 36.71 40.45
C ASP A 51 4.36 37.16 39.17
N ALA A 52 5.11 37.33 38.09
CA ALA A 52 4.57 37.62 36.76
C ALA A 52 3.94 36.39 36.10
N LEU A 53 3.37 35.46 36.88
CA LEU A 53 2.76 34.22 36.44
C LEU A 53 1.35 34.07 37.03
N ALA A 54 0.44 33.54 36.23
CA ALA A 54 -0.82 32.97 36.72
C ALA A 54 -0.86 31.47 36.42
N TYR A 55 -1.43 30.72 37.35
CA TYR A 55 -1.66 29.29 37.22
C TYR A 55 -3.16 29.04 37.10
N CYS A 56 -3.58 28.37 36.04
CA CYS A 56 -4.96 28.08 35.75
C CYS A 56 -5.21 26.56 35.79
N GLY A 57 -6.16 26.12 36.60
CA GLY A 57 -6.42 24.71 36.85
C GLY A 57 -7.26 24.49 38.13
N PRO A 58 -7.37 23.24 38.60
CA PRO A 58 -6.81 22.02 38.02
C PRO A 58 -7.48 21.60 36.71
N LEU A 59 -6.68 21.14 35.75
CA LEU A 59 -7.12 20.50 34.51
C LEU A 59 -6.16 19.39 34.11
N ARG A 60 -6.59 18.44 33.29
CA ARG A 60 -5.70 17.46 32.64
C ARG A 60 -5.83 17.57 31.13
N HIS A 61 -4.73 17.81 30.44
CA HIS A 61 -4.68 17.75 28.98
C HIS A 61 -4.46 16.31 28.52
N TYR A 62 -4.76 16.05 27.25
CA TYR A 62 -4.27 14.84 26.59
C TYR A 62 -2.72 14.80 26.62
N ILE A 63 -2.15 13.65 26.96
CA ILE A 63 -0.69 13.43 26.96
C ILE A 63 -0.38 12.53 25.77
N ASP A 64 0.37 13.07 24.80
CA ASP A 64 0.83 12.29 23.65
C ASP A 64 1.94 11.34 24.08
N PRO A 65 1.74 10.01 24.01
CA PRO A 65 2.73 9.03 24.45
C PRO A 65 3.92 8.92 23.50
N ASN A 66 3.84 9.42 22.26
CA ASN A 66 4.90 9.31 21.27
C ASN A 66 5.28 10.69 20.71
N PRO A 67 6.13 11.44 21.42
CA PRO A 67 6.13 12.87 21.21
C PRO A 67 7.22 13.20 20.18
N SER A 68 6.82 13.40 18.91
CA SER A 68 7.72 13.80 17.80
C SER A 68 7.98 15.32 17.71
N ALA A 69 7.18 16.15 18.38
CA ALA A 69 7.26 17.62 18.26
C ALA A 69 8.47 18.29 18.97
N THR A 70 9.32 19.00 18.24
CA THR A 70 10.54 19.68 18.76
C THR A 70 10.33 20.83 19.75
N ASP A 71 9.09 21.23 20.06
CA ASP A 71 8.79 22.33 21.00
C ASP A 71 8.27 21.83 22.36
N ALA A 72 9.17 21.77 23.34
CA ALA A 72 8.86 21.41 24.72
C ALA A 72 7.86 22.35 25.42
N ASN A 73 7.68 23.59 24.92
CA ASN A 73 6.77 24.56 25.55
C ASN A 73 5.30 24.37 25.12
N SER A 74 5.07 23.65 24.02
CA SER A 74 3.74 23.38 23.47
C SER A 74 3.13 22.06 23.97
N ARG A 75 3.93 21.21 24.63
CA ARG A 75 3.47 19.91 25.12
C ARG A 75 2.83 20.04 26.50
N PRO A 76 1.64 19.46 26.70
CA PRO A 76 1.14 19.27 28.05
C PRO A 76 2.01 18.27 28.79
N GLY A 77 2.52 18.66 29.96
CA GLY A 77 3.12 17.70 30.90
C GLY A 77 2.05 16.90 31.65
N ASP A 78 2.50 15.99 32.50
CA ASP A 78 1.64 15.20 33.42
C ASP A 78 1.01 16.06 34.55
N GLY A 79 1.34 17.35 34.59
CA GLY A 79 0.84 18.26 35.62
C GLY A 79 -0.56 18.78 35.34
N ILE A 80 -1.14 19.43 36.34
CA ILE A 80 -2.56 19.83 36.34
C ILE A 80 -2.79 21.34 36.21
N TRP A 81 -1.74 22.10 35.90
CA TRP A 81 -1.79 23.57 35.82
C TRP A 81 -1.26 24.10 34.50
N ASP A 82 -2.05 24.93 33.84
CA ASP A 82 -1.56 25.79 32.76
C ASP A 82 -0.94 27.04 33.36
N THR A 83 0.22 27.43 32.87
CA THR A 83 0.92 28.62 33.34
C THR A 83 0.81 29.72 32.28
N TYR A 84 0.47 30.93 32.70
CA TYR A 84 0.41 32.13 31.87
C TYR A 84 1.46 33.12 32.32
N VAL A 85 2.20 33.70 31.37
CA VAL A 85 3.04 34.87 31.64
C VAL A 85 2.15 36.10 31.69
N LEU A 86 2.29 36.84 32.78
CA LEU A 86 1.67 38.12 32.96
C LEU A 86 2.65 39.22 32.61
N LYS A 87 2.53 39.79 31.40
CA LYS A 87 3.37 40.92 31.02
C LYS A 87 2.90 42.16 31.76
N THR A 88 3.75 42.65 32.65
CA THR A 88 3.45 43.83 33.45
C THR A 88 4.14 45.06 32.88
N LYS A 89 3.44 46.20 32.94
CA LYS A 89 4.01 47.53 32.74
C LYS A 89 3.86 48.27 34.06
N SER A 90 5.00 48.60 34.67
CA SER A 90 5.01 49.43 35.87
C SER A 90 4.47 50.82 35.51
N THR A 91 3.41 51.20 36.19
CA THR A 91 2.93 52.57 36.27
C THR A 91 3.20 53.02 37.70
N GLY A 92 3.48 54.29 37.98
CA GLY A 92 3.82 54.74 39.35
C GLY A 92 2.81 54.35 40.44
N ASP A 93 1.62 53.89 40.05
CA ASP A 93 0.52 53.44 40.89
C ASP A 93 0.39 51.90 41.00
N GLY A 94 1.29 51.12 40.39
CA GLY A 94 1.32 49.65 40.40
C GLY A 94 1.49 49.01 39.02
N LEU A 95 1.41 47.66 38.99
CA LEU A 95 1.59 46.88 37.76
C LEU A 95 0.29 46.84 36.95
N THR A 96 0.34 47.33 35.71
CA THR A 96 -0.72 47.14 34.70
C THR A 96 -0.39 45.94 33.85
N PHE A 97 -1.42 45.18 33.46
CA PHE A 97 -1.28 43.93 32.74
C PHE A 97 -1.51 44.11 31.23
N THR A 98 -0.65 43.53 30.42
CA THR A 98 -0.82 43.42 28.97
C THR A 98 -1.01 41.95 28.58
N GLU A 99 -1.84 41.73 27.54
CA GLU A 99 -2.37 40.45 27.04
C GLU A 99 -1.73 39.15 27.61
N PRO A 100 -2.53 38.26 28.23
CA PRO A 100 -2.03 36.99 28.75
C PRO A 100 -1.45 36.13 27.63
N ARG A 101 -0.25 35.58 27.86
CA ARG A 101 0.32 34.56 26.97
C ARG A 101 0.54 33.28 27.73
N ILE A 102 0.11 32.18 27.14
CA ILE A 102 0.40 30.87 27.70
C ILE A 102 1.92 30.63 27.68
N LYS A 103 2.45 30.20 28.82
CA LYS A 103 3.86 29.84 29.00
C LYS A 103 4.08 28.36 28.77
N SER A 104 3.23 27.54 29.38
CA SER A 104 3.33 26.09 29.38
C SER A 104 1.97 25.48 29.74
N ARG A 105 1.72 24.27 29.23
CA ARG A 105 0.51 23.48 29.50
C ARG A 105 0.81 22.32 30.43
N GLY A 106 -0.14 21.94 31.28
CA GLY A 106 -0.04 20.71 32.08
C GLY A 106 1.22 20.61 32.95
N THR A 107 1.48 21.63 33.76
CA THR A 107 2.65 21.70 34.65
C THR A 107 2.30 21.40 36.11
N ASN A 108 3.26 20.87 36.86
CA ASN A 108 3.17 20.80 38.31
C ASN A 108 3.50 22.17 38.89
N LEU A 109 2.90 22.51 40.03
CA LEU A 109 3.32 23.69 40.78
C LEU A 109 4.78 23.49 41.22
N PRO A 110 5.67 24.47 40.96
CA PRO A 110 7.01 24.46 41.56
C PRO A 110 6.97 24.32 43.08
N ALA A 111 7.99 23.70 43.68
CA ALA A 111 8.09 23.65 45.13
C ALA A 111 8.31 25.06 45.72
N GLY A 112 7.69 25.35 46.87
CA GLY A 112 7.88 26.61 47.60
C GLY A 112 7.13 27.82 47.04
N ILE A 113 6.18 27.62 46.12
CA ILE A 113 5.25 28.68 45.69
C ILE A 113 3.89 28.49 46.34
N ARG A 114 3.25 29.60 46.71
CA ARG A 114 1.83 29.65 47.03
C ARG A 114 1.06 30.19 45.84
N ILE A 115 -0.10 29.60 45.56
CA ILE A 115 -1.07 30.14 44.62
C ILE A 115 -2.28 30.70 45.37
N PHE A 116 -2.79 31.85 44.96
CA PHE A 116 -3.87 32.54 45.68
C PHE A 116 -4.76 33.38 44.76
N ARG A 117 -5.92 33.76 45.30
CA ARG A 117 -6.91 34.66 44.68
C ARG A 117 -7.34 35.71 45.68
N ILE A 118 -7.85 36.85 45.19
CA ILE A 118 -8.31 37.95 46.05
C ILE A 118 -9.64 37.61 46.75
N ASP A 119 -10.41 36.68 46.20
CA ASP A 119 -11.62 36.15 46.84
C ASP A 119 -11.34 35.09 47.92
N GLU A 120 -10.06 34.89 48.28
CA GLU A 120 -9.56 33.94 49.29
C GLU A 120 -9.97 32.48 49.05
N LYS A 121 -10.49 32.15 47.87
CA LYS A 121 -10.85 30.78 47.52
C LYS A 121 -9.60 29.97 47.23
N GLU A 122 -9.44 28.87 47.96
CA GLU A 122 -8.37 27.91 47.73
C GLU A 122 -8.52 27.20 46.37
N PRO A 123 -7.42 26.70 45.81
CA PRO A 123 -7.44 25.68 44.76
C PRO A 123 -8.35 24.50 45.13
N PRO A 124 -9.24 24.05 44.23
CA PRO A 124 -10.04 22.87 44.52
C PRO A 124 -9.14 21.64 44.67
N LYS A 125 -9.49 20.79 45.63
CA LYS A 125 -8.84 19.49 45.87
C LYS A 125 -9.26 18.48 44.80
N GLY A 126 -8.47 17.42 44.60
CA GLY A 126 -8.79 16.32 43.68
C GLY A 126 -8.42 16.57 42.21
N GLY A 127 -7.65 17.63 41.92
CA GLY A 127 -7.14 17.86 40.57
C GLY A 127 -6.24 16.74 40.04
N ALA A 128 -5.54 16.03 40.93
CA ALA A 128 -4.71 14.88 40.58
C ALA A 128 -5.53 13.66 40.11
N ASP A 129 -6.80 13.57 40.53
CA ASP A 129 -7.70 12.46 40.19
C ASP A 129 -8.43 12.68 38.85
N LEU A 130 -8.17 13.80 38.17
CA LEU A 130 -8.71 14.07 36.84
C LEU A 130 -8.15 13.05 35.84
N VAL A 131 -9.03 12.45 35.04
CA VAL A 131 -8.64 11.57 33.95
C VAL A 131 -8.33 12.42 32.71
N PRO A 132 -7.17 12.26 32.06
CA PRO A 132 -6.88 12.92 30.78
C PRO A 132 -7.99 12.66 29.75
N PRO A 133 -8.34 13.65 28.92
CA PRO A 133 -9.27 13.42 27.83
C PRO A 133 -8.65 12.46 26.80
N PRO A 134 -9.46 11.85 25.93
CA PRO A 134 -8.95 11.09 24.78
C PRO A 134 -8.13 12.00 23.84
N PRO A 135 -7.30 11.42 22.95
CA PRO A 135 -6.60 12.19 21.93
C PRO A 135 -7.56 13.01 21.07
N PRO A 136 -7.14 14.19 20.55
CA PRO A 136 -7.94 14.94 19.58
C PRO A 136 -8.37 14.06 18.40
N ALA A 137 -9.59 14.28 17.92
CA ALA A 137 -10.11 13.55 16.78
C ALA A 137 -9.29 13.89 15.51
N ALA A 138 -9.03 12.87 14.69
CA ALA A 138 -8.48 13.05 13.35
C ALA A 138 -9.48 13.77 12.44
N ARG A 139 -8.96 14.26 11.30
CA ARG A 139 -9.80 14.61 10.16
C ARG A 139 -10.57 13.37 9.66
N PRO A 140 -11.84 13.52 9.22
CA PRO A 140 -12.58 12.42 8.60
C PRO A 140 -11.82 11.79 7.43
N GLY A 141 -11.88 10.48 7.30
CA GLY A 141 -11.21 9.76 6.21
C GLY A 141 -9.68 9.78 6.31
N LEU A 142 -9.10 9.98 7.50
CA LEU A 142 -7.65 9.95 7.68
C LEU A 142 -7.06 8.63 7.20
N ILE A 143 -5.98 8.72 6.42
CA ILE A 143 -5.09 7.60 6.09
C ILE A 143 -3.73 7.90 6.71
N ALA A 144 -3.15 6.92 7.40
CA ALA A 144 -1.85 7.04 8.04
C ALA A 144 -1.05 5.73 7.94
N THR A 145 0.27 5.84 7.95
CA THR A 145 1.20 4.70 7.88
C THR A 145 2.18 4.72 9.06
N PRO A 146 1.68 4.54 10.30
CA PRO A 146 2.53 4.62 11.50
C PRO A 146 3.53 3.46 11.55
N ASP A 147 4.69 3.68 12.18
CA ASP A 147 5.68 2.62 12.41
C ASP A 147 5.20 1.54 13.38
N GLU A 148 4.42 1.95 14.40
CA GLU A 148 3.90 1.10 15.46
C GLU A 148 2.40 1.34 15.69
N VAL A 149 1.67 0.26 15.98
CA VAL A 149 0.23 0.27 16.27
C VAL A 149 -0.12 -0.78 17.31
N GLU A 150 -1.02 -0.43 18.24
CA GLU A 150 -1.61 -1.38 19.18
C GLU A 150 -2.95 -1.90 18.63
N ILE A 151 -2.91 -3.07 18.00
CA ILE A 151 -4.05 -3.62 17.27
C ILE A 151 -4.98 -4.38 18.21
N LYS A 152 -6.26 -4.02 18.17
CA LYS A 152 -7.36 -4.71 18.86
C LYS A 152 -8.09 -5.63 17.91
N GLY A 153 -8.35 -6.86 18.38
CA GLY A 153 -9.07 -7.87 17.61
C GLY A 153 -8.29 -8.39 16.39
N ALA A 154 -6.95 -8.36 16.46
CA ALA A 154 -6.07 -8.77 15.36
C ALA A 154 -6.41 -10.19 14.86
N LYS A 155 -6.58 -10.32 13.55
CA LYS A 155 -6.79 -11.60 12.85
C LYS A 155 -5.95 -11.66 11.59
N LYS A 156 -5.37 -12.82 11.30
CA LYS A 156 -4.70 -13.10 10.03
C LYS A 156 -5.72 -13.69 9.04
N PRO A 157 -5.99 -13.05 7.90
CA PRO A 157 -6.85 -13.62 6.85
C PRO A 157 -6.17 -14.80 6.14
N SER A 158 -6.94 -15.79 5.71
CA SER A 158 -6.42 -16.95 4.93
C SER A 158 -6.13 -16.62 3.47
N ASP A 159 -6.79 -15.59 2.94
CA ASP A 159 -6.77 -15.13 1.55
C ASP A 159 -6.35 -13.65 1.45
N GLY A 160 -5.72 -13.11 2.50
CA GLY A 160 -5.33 -11.70 2.55
C GLY A 160 -4.02 -11.45 1.86
N TYR A 161 -3.99 -11.64 0.55
CA TYR A 161 -2.86 -11.25 -0.27
C TYR A 161 -3.31 -10.87 -1.68
N VAL A 162 -2.59 -9.92 -2.28
CA VAL A 162 -2.72 -9.56 -3.71
C VAL A 162 -1.40 -9.78 -4.43
N VAL A 163 -1.46 -10.27 -5.67
CA VAL A 163 -0.27 -10.65 -6.45
C VAL A 163 -0.23 -9.77 -7.69
N THR A 164 0.69 -8.82 -7.69
CA THR A 164 1.05 -8.04 -8.88
C THR A 164 2.21 -8.73 -9.61
N PRO A 165 2.54 -8.30 -10.84
CA PRO A 165 3.64 -8.93 -11.58
C PRO A 165 4.97 -8.91 -10.84
N ILE A 166 5.32 -7.77 -10.23
CA ILE A 166 6.64 -7.57 -9.59
C ILE A 166 6.59 -7.65 -8.06
N GLU A 167 5.40 -7.69 -7.46
CA GLU A 167 5.25 -7.67 -6.00
C GLU A 167 4.02 -8.45 -5.53
N GLN A 168 4.17 -9.16 -4.42
CA GLN A 168 3.05 -9.66 -3.64
C GLN A 168 2.92 -8.86 -2.33
N ILE A 169 1.70 -8.38 -2.06
CA ILE A 169 1.33 -7.76 -0.79
C ILE A 169 0.56 -8.80 0.02
N SER A 170 0.98 -9.03 1.26
CA SER A 170 0.32 -9.94 2.18
C SER A 170 -0.14 -9.21 3.44
N VAL A 171 -1.30 -9.58 3.97
CA VAL A 171 -1.85 -9.09 5.22
C VAL A 171 -1.48 -10.05 6.34
N ASP A 172 -0.60 -9.61 7.21
CA ASP A 172 -0.21 -10.37 8.39
C ASP A 172 -1.26 -10.27 9.49
N GLN A 173 -1.87 -9.10 9.65
CA GLN A 173 -2.93 -8.84 10.61
C GLN A 173 -3.91 -7.79 10.09
N ALA A 174 -5.19 -7.97 10.36
CA ALA A 174 -6.23 -6.96 10.22
C ALA A 174 -6.94 -6.77 11.56
N GLY A 175 -7.35 -5.53 11.85
CA GLY A 175 -8.04 -5.22 13.10
C GLY A 175 -8.41 -3.75 13.22
N THR A 176 -8.48 -3.27 14.46
CA THR A 176 -8.86 -1.89 14.77
C THR A 176 -7.87 -1.28 15.74
N VAL A 177 -7.71 0.04 15.70
CA VAL A 177 -6.91 0.79 16.68
C VAL A 177 -7.76 1.89 17.30
N SER A 178 -7.54 2.20 18.58
CA SER A 178 -8.25 3.30 19.24
C SER A 178 -7.62 4.67 19.00
N GLN A 179 -6.36 4.70 18.57
CA GLN A 179 -5.61 5.91 18.26
C GLN A 179 -4.50 5.59 17.25
N VAL A 180 -3.99 6.63 16.59
CA VAL A 180 -2.87 6.53 15.64
C VAL A 180 -1.91 7.69 15.84
N VAL A 181 -0.61 7.42 15.79
CA VAL A 181 0.43 8.45 15.81
C VAL A 181 0.60 8.99 14.39
N THR A 182 0.59 10.31 14.25
CA THR A 182 0.82 11.01 12.97
C THR A 182 1.88 12.10 13.16
N ASP A 183 2.28 12.75 12.08
CA ASP A 183 3.16 13.93 12.15
C ASP A 183 2.56 15.09 12.96
N GLU A 184 1.22 15.13 13.07
CA GLU A 184 0.51 16.12 13.88
C GLU A 184 0.28 15.66 15.34
N GLY A 185 0.90 14.57 15.75
CA GLY A 185 0.74 13.90 17.04
C GLY A 185 -0.29 12.77 17.00
N THR A 186 -0.56 12.21 18.18
CA THR A 186 -1.54 11.13 18.33
C THR A 186 -2.97 11.62 18.15
N ARG A 187 -3.76 10.87 17.37
CA ARG A 187 -5.15 11.17 17.01
C ARG A 187 -6.07 10.01 17.38
N SER A 188 -7.32 10.33 17.73
CA SER A 188 -8.42 9.37 17.82
C SER A 188 -9.29 9.41 16.55
N PRO A 189 -10.17 8.42 16.29
CA PRO A 189 -11.03 8.45 15.11
C PRO A 189 -11.92 9.70 15.06
N ALA A 190 -12.25 10.14 13.84
CA ALA A 190 -13.25 11.20 13.68
C ALA A 190 -14.62 10.75 14.21
N LYS A 191 -15.51 11.71 14.48
CA LYS A 191 -16.85 11.41 15.02
C LYS A 191 -17.63 10.51 14.06
N GLY A 192 -18.01 9.32 14.52
CA GLY A 192 -18.76 8.33 13.73
C GLY A 192 -17.89 7.48 12.81
N GLU A 193 -16.57 7.61 12.90
CA GLU A 193 -15.59 6.77 12.21
C GLU A 193 -14.87 5.85 13.19
N GLN A 194 -14.20 4.83 12.64
CA GLN A 194 -13.31 3.94 13.37
C GLN A 194 -12.02 3.79 12.57
N PHE A 195 -10.89 3.72 13.27
CA PHE A 195 -9.62 3.33 12.65
C PHE A 195 -9.58 1.82 12.46
N ARG A 196 -9.46 1.42 11.20
CA ARG A 196 -9.17 0.05 10.76
C ARG A 196 -7.70 0.00 10.38
N VAL A 197 -7.05 -1.13 10.62
CA VAL A 197 -5.62 -1.29 10.38
C VAL A 197 -5.32 -2.58 9.66
N LEU A 198 -4.39 -2.50 8.70
CA LEU A 198 -3.69 -3.65 8.14
C LEU A 198 -2.22 -3.60 8.56
N VAL A 199 -1.68 -4.75 8.94
CA VAL A 199 -0.25 -5.01 9.00
C VAL A 199 0.12 -5.75 7.73
N LEU A 200 1.02 -5.17 6.95
CA LEU A 200 1.39 -5.59 5.62
C LEU A 200 2.82 -6.13 5.61
N SER A 201 3.03 -7.14 4.79
CA SER A 201 4.33 -7.60 4.33
C SER A 201 4.37 -7.63 2.82
N PHE A 202 5.57 -7.47 2.27
CA PHE A 202 5.79 -7.39 0.84
C PHE A 202 6.90 -8.38 0.45
N SER A 203 6.68 -9.10 -0.64
CA SER A 203 7.65 -10.01 -1.23
C SER A 203 7.72 -9.80 -2.74
N PRO A 204 8.80 -10.24 -3.42
CA PRO A 204 8.85 -10.24 -4.87
C PRO A 204 7.65 -10.98 -5.48
N GLY A 205 7.13 -10.45 -6.58
CA GLY A 205 6.08 -11.08 -7.37
C GLY A 205 6.63 -12.13 -8.34
N PRO A 206 5.74 -12.85 -9.06
CA PRO A 206 6.14 -13.96 -9.93
C PRO A 206 7.07 -13.58 -11.08
N PHE A 207 7.09 -12.30 -11.47
CA PHE A 207 7.88 -11.78 -12.58
C PHE A 207 8.92 -10.76 -12.12
N ALA A 208 9.19 -10.61 -10.81
CA ALA A 208 10.15 -9.62 -10.32
C ALA A 208 11.53 -9.74 -11.00
N ASP A 209 12.02 -10.97 -11.18
CA ASP A 209 13.31 -11.26 -11.81
C ASP A 209 13.35 -10.82 -13.29
N ASP A 210 12.23 -10.86 -14.01
CA ASP A 210 12.14 -10.39 -15.40
C ASP A 210 12.37 -8.87 -15.49
N TYR A 211 12.14 -8.13 -14.41
CA TYR A 211 12.25 -6.67 -14.34
C TYR A 211 13.47 -6.16 -13.55
N GLU A 212 14.13 -7.01 -12.74
CA GLU A 212 15.35 -6.64 -11.99
C GLU A 212 16.66 -6.87 -12.78
N GLY A 213 16.60 -7.56 -13.93
CA GLY A 213 17.77 -7.89 -14.76
C GLY A 213 18.37 -6.72 -15.55
N THR A 214 19.66 -6.81 -15.89
CA THR A 214 20.35 -5.90 -16.82
C THR A 214 19.92 -6.04 -18.28
N TYR A 215 19.04 -6.99 -18.58
CA TYR A 215 18.38 -7.09 -19.88
C TYR A 215 17.30 -6.02 -19.96
N ASN A 216 17.68 -4.86 -20.49
CA ASN A 216 16.74 -3.91 -21.09
C ASN A 216 16.11 -4.58 -22.31
N ASP A 217 15.19 -5.51 -22.09
CA ASP A 217 14.30 -5.96 -23.15
C ASP A 217 13.25 -4.87 -23.31
N SER A 218 13.43 -4.03 -24.34
CA SER A 218 12.52 -2.92 -24.68
C SER A 218 11.08 -3.37 -24.93
N ASP A 219 10.86 -4.68 -24.98
CA ASP A 219 9.59 -5.31 -25.28
C ASP A 219 8.75 -5.60 -24.02
N LEU A 220 9.26 -5.36 -22.81
CA LEU A 220 8.48 -5.54 -21.58
C LEU A 220 7.49 -4.39 -21.38
N VAL A 221 6.29 -4.71 -20.90
CA VAL A 221 5.31 -3.70 -20.47
C VAL A 221 5.72 -3.10 -19.13
N ASP A 222 5.33 -1.85 -18.86
CA ASP A 222 5.60 -1.21 -17.56
C ASP A 222 4.82 -1.92 -16.42
N PRO A 223 5.48 -2.58 -15.47
CA PRO A 223 4.80 -3.30 -14.39
C PRO A 223 4.51 -2.41 -13.17
N THR A 224 4.73 -1.08 -13.28
CA THR A 224 4.63 -0.15 -12.14
C THR A 224 3.30 -0.32 -11.42
N VAL A 225 3.40 -0.57 -10.12
CA VAL A 225 2.26 -0.70 -9.22
C VAL A 225 1.97 0.67 -8.62
N SER A 226 0.71 1.09 -8.67
CA SER A 226 0.21 2.23 -7.91
C SER A 226 -0.72 1.76 -6.80
N TYR A 227 -0.60 2.35 -5.61
CA TYR A 227 -1.42 1.99 -4.46
C TYR A 227 -2.38 3.12 -4.12
N SER A 228 -3.56 2.74 -3.63
CA SER A 228 -4.56 3.69 -3.16
C SER A 228 -5.44 3.07 -2.10
N VAL A 229 -6.05 3.89 -1.26
CA VAL A 229 -7.16 3.46 -0.41
C VAL A 229 -8.44 3.98 -1.01
N LYS A 230 -9.43 3.08 -1.13
CA LYS A 230 -10.77 3.41 -1.56
C LYS A 230 -11.72 3.33 -0.38
N VAL A 231 -12.51 4.39 -0.15
CA VAL A 231 -13.53 4.46 0.89
C VAL A 231 -14.83 4.90 0.23
N GLY A 232 -15.74 3.95 -0.01
CA GLY A 232 -16.94 4.23 -0.81
C GLY A 232 -16.58 4.57 -2.26
N SER A 233 -16.98 5.77 -2.73
CA SER A 233 -16.63 6.30 -4.05
C SER A 233 -15.27 7.00 -4.10
N ASP A 234 -14.73 7.36 -2.93
CA ASP A 234 -13.54 8.18 -2.85
C ASP A 234 -12.31 7.30 -2.92
N ARG A 235 -11.35 7.69 -3.76
CA ARG A 235 -10.08 6.98 -3.95
C ARG A 235 -8.93 7.94 -3.69
N GLN A 236 -8.15 7.64 -2.68
CA GLN A 236 -7.00 8.44 -2.28
C GLN A 236 -5.70 7.70 -2.63
N PRO A 237 -4.81 8.27 -3.45
CA PRO A 237 -3.53 7.65 -3.76
C PRO A 237 -2.65 7.54 -2.51
N LEU A 238 -1.87 6.48 -2.44
CA LEU A 238 -0.87 6.25 -1.42
C LEU A 238 0.51 6.54 -2.00
N ASP A 239 1.31 7.36 -1.31
CA ASP A 239 2.69 7.65 -1.70
C ASP A 239 3.63 6.59 -1.13
N TRP A 240 3.51 5.36 -1.65
CA TRP A 240 4.41 4.24 -1.35
C TRP A 240 5.43 4.16 -2.47
N GLY A 241 6.46 5.01 -2.42
CA GLY A 241 7.56 4.92 -3.38
C GLY A 241 8.26 3.55 -3.35
N LEU A 242 9.04 3.24 -4.39
CA LEU A 242 9.70 1.94 -4.58
C LEU A 242 10.58 1.45 -3.39
N GLY A 243 10.94 2.32 -2.46
CA GLY A 243 11.70 2.00 -1.24
C GLY A 243 10.97 2.23 0.10
N HIS A 244 9.74 2.77 0.10
CA HIS A 244 8.98 3.02 1.32
C HIS A 244 7.74 2.14 1.35
N ARG A 245 7.91 0.93 1.91
CA ARG A 245 6.82 -0.03 2.09
C ARG A 245 6.39 -0.03 3.55
N PRO A 246 5.30 0.66 3.90
CA PRO A 246 4.91 0.78 5.30
C PRO A 246 4.41 -0.56 5.82
N LYS A 247 4.84 -0.90 7.03
CA LYS A 247 4.38 -2.10 7.70
C LYS A 247 2.91 -1.98 8.13
N ASN A 248 2.44 -0.79 8.45
CA ASN A 248 1.06 -0.59 8.92
C ASN A 248 0.34 0.42 8.03
N LEU A 249 -0.91 0.13 7.71
CA LEU A 249 -1.84 1.05 7.06
C LEU A 249 -3.06 1.22 7.95
N VAL A 250 -3.28 2.44 8.44
CA VAL A 250 -4.46 2.82 9.23
C VAL A 250 -5.38 3.69 8.39
N VAL A 251 -6.66 3.33 8.34
CA VAL A 251 -7.70 4.05 7.61
C VAL A 251 -8.86 4.37 8.54
N SER A 252 -9.25 5.64 8.63
CA SER A 252 -10.47 6.08 9.27
C SER A 252 -11.64 5.97 8.30
N ALA A 253 -12.69 5.25 8.69
CA ALA A 253 -13.89 5.14 7.90
C ALA A 253 -15.13 5.02 8.79
N HIS A 254 -16.28 5.46 8.28
CA HIS A 254 -17.56 5.29 8.95
C HIS A 254 -17.84 3.81 9.25
N THR A 255 -18.51 3.55 10.38
CA THR A 255 -19.02 2.22 10.69
C THR A 255 -19.95 1.74 9.56
N GLY A 256 -19.68 0.55 9.02
CA GLY A 256 -20.46 -0.05 7.92
C GLY A 256 -19.99 0.31 6.51
N VAL A 257 -19.10 1.29 6.32
CA VAL A 257 -18.41 1.53 5.03
C VAL A 257 -17.20 0.62 4.97
N GLU A 258 -16.95 -0.07 3.86
CA GLU A 258 -15.79 -0.96 3.71
C GLU A 258 -14.64 -0.26 2.97
N PRO A 259 -13.53 0.08 3.65
CA PRO A 259 -12.34 0.60 2.99
C PRO A 259 -11.55 -0.54 2.34
N GLU A 260 -10.98 -0.28 1.17
CA GLU A 260 -10.16 -1.22 0.41
C GLU A 260 -8.78 -0.64 0.16
N LEU A 261 -7.71 -1.42 0.41
CA LEU A 261 -6.40 -1.17 -0.17
C LEU A 261 -6.41 -1.70 -1.60
N VAL A 262 -6.12 -0.84 -2.57
CA VAL A 262 -6.16 -1.16 -3.99
C VAL A 262 -4.77 -1.01 -4.59
N ALA A 263 -4.27 -2.10 -5.18
CA ALA A 263 -3.06 -2.14 -5.99
C ALA A 263 -3.44 -2.17 -7.47
N THR A 264 -2.94 -1.21 -8.25
CA THR A 264 -3.26 -1.06 -9.67
C THR A 264 -2.03 -1.22 -10.52
N VAL A 265 -2.12 -2.10 -11.52
CA VAL A 265 -1.08 -2.32 -12.53
C VAL A 265 -1.75 -2.30 -13.90
N LEU A 266 -1.24 -1.49 -14.84
CA LEU A 266 -1.77 -1.38 -16.20
C LEU A 266 -3.32 -1.23 -16.24
N GLY A 267 -3.87 -0.42 -15.34
CA GLY A 267 -5.30 -0.14 -15.26
C GLY A 267 -6.18 -1.26 -14.69
N LYS A 268 -5.60 -2.35 -14.19
CA LYS A 268 -6.33 -3.41 -13.46
C LYS A 268 -6.14 -3.27 -11.96
N ASP A 269 -7.25 -3.23 -11.24
CA ASP A 269 -7.30 -3.12 -9.78
C ASP A 269 -7.36 -4.50 -9.13
N GLN A 270 -6.50 -4.72 -8.15
CA GLN A 270 -6.62 -5.78 -7.16
C GLN A 270 -6.80 -5.16 -5.78
N SER A 271 -7.65 -5.75 -4.95
CA SER A 271 -8.06 -5.10 -3.70
C SER A 271 -8.10 -6.04 -2.49
N LEU A 272 -7.74 -5.48 -1.33
CA LEU A 272 -7.83 -6.08 0.00
C LEU A 272 -8.77 -5.25 0.86
N SER A 273 -9.70 -5.90 1.56
CA SER A 273 -10.50 -5.26 2.61
C SER A 273 -9.58 -4.79 3.74
N VAL A 274 -9.68 -3.52 4.14
CA VAL A 274 -8.93 -2.99 5.27
C VAL A 274 -9.52 -3.46 6.61
N THR A 275 -10.77 -3.95 6.63
CA THR A 275 -11.39 -4.50 7.85
C THR A 275 -11.06 -5.96 8.11
N SER A 276 -11.23 -6.83 7.12
CA SER A 276 -10.97 -8.26 7.29
C SER A 276 -9.55 -8.64 6.91
N GLY A 277 -8.89 -7.83 6.09
CA GLY A 277 -7.63 -8.17 5.45
C GLY A 277 -7.78 -9.10 4.23
N SER A 278 -8.98 -9.62 3.96
CA SER A 278 -9.21 -10.56 2.86
C SER A 278 -9.22 -9.87 1.50
N ARG A 279 -8.81 -10.60 0.46
CA ARG A 279 -8.95 -10.13 -0.93
C ARG A 279 -10.42 -9.92 -1.29
N THR A 280 -10.73 -8.79 -1.93
CA THR A 280 -12.08 -8.45 -2.42
C THR A 280 -12.20 -8.47 -3.94
N SER A 281 -11.09 -8.44 -4.67
CA SER A 281 -11.07 -8.53 -6.13
C SER A 281 -11.02 -9.96 -6.66
N GLU A 282 -11.63 -10.19 -7.82
CA GLU A 282 -11.54 -11.45 -8.58
C GLU A 282 -10.53 -11.39 -9.74
N VAL A 283 -9.88 -10.24 -9.93
CA VAL A 283 -8.81 -10.04 -10.93
C VAL A 283 -7.64 -10.98 -10.65
N ALA A 284 -6.94 -11.39 -11.71
CA ALA A 284 -5.75 -12.24 -11.63
C ALA A 284 -6.00 -13.63 -11.00
N THR A 285 -7.18 -14.21 -11.22
CA THR A 285 -7.62 -15.48 -10.59
C THR A 285 -6.58 -16.61 -10.69
N ALA A 286 -5.84 -16.69 -11.81
CA ALA A 286 -4.81 -17.71 -12.03
C ALA A 286 -3.63 -17.63 -11.04
N PHE A 287 -3.29 -16.47 -10.47
CA PHE A 287 -2.30 -16.37 -9.39
C PHE A 287 -2.76 -16.98 -8.07
N TYR A 288 -4.07 -17.23 -7.93
CA TYR A 288 -4.67 -17.74 -6.71
C TYR A 288 -5.16 -19.18 -6.83
N ALA A 289 -4.94 -19.81 -7.99
CA ALA A 289 -5.15 -21.23 -8.14
C ALA A 289 -4.14 -22.01 -7.30
N SER A 290 -4.54 -23.17 -6.76
CA SER A 290 -3.62 -24.05 -6.00
C SER A 290 -2.51 -24.63 -6.87
N SER A 291 -2.76 -24.76 -8.18
CA SER A 291 -1.76 -25.01 -9.20
C SER A 291 -2.07 -24.21 -10.47
N SER A 292 -1.04 -23.53 -10.96
CA SER A 292 -1.02 -22.87 -12.26
C SER A 292 -0.07 -23.57 -13.24
N GLU A 293 0.56 -24.67 -12.84
CA GLU A 293 1.55 -25.40 -13.64
C GLU A 293 1.14 -26.86 -13.83
N ALA A 294 1.35 -27.37 -15.04
CA ALA A 294 1.19 -28.77 -15.38
C ALA A 294 2.49 -29.29 -16.00
N VAL A 295 3.05 -30.35 -15.42
CA VAL A 295 4.20 -31.04 -16.00
C VAL A 295 3.76 -31.81 -17.24
N LEU A 296 4.46 -31.57 -18.35
CA LEU A 296 4.26 -32.27 -19.59
C LEU A 296 5.42 -33.24 -19.84
N ASN A 297 5.10 -34.33 -20.53
CA ASN A 297 6.09 -35.22 -21.10
C ASN A 297 5.55 -35.70 -22.43
N ARG A 298 5.54 -34.78 -23.40
CA ARG A 298 4.96 -35.02 -24.73
C ARG A 298 6.03 -34.72 -25.78
N ALA A 299 6.56 -35.78 -26.36
CA ALA A 299 7.49 -35.67 -27.46
C ALA A 299 6.74 -35.51 -28.79
N TYR A 300 7.13 -34.48 -29.53
CA TYR A 300 6.91 -34.39 -30.95
C TYR A 300 8.08 -35.11 -31.66
N PRO A 301 7.87 -36.35 -32.16
CA PRO A 301 8.96 -37.10 -32.76
C PRO A 301 9.51 -36.37 -33.98
N LYS A 302 10.80 -36.55 -34.26
CA LYS A 302 11.47 -35.93 -35.40
C LYS A 302 10.71 -36.26 -36.69
N ASP A 303 10.09 -35.24 -37.28
CA ASP A 303 9.43 -35.34 -38.57
C ASP A 303 10.24 -34.57 -39.61
N THR A 304 10.17 -35.01 -40.87
CA THR A 304 10.91 -34.38 -41.97
C THR A 304 9.97 -34.04 -43.11
N TYR A 305 9.93 -32.76 -43.46
CA TYR A 305 9.29 -32.27 -44.66
C TYR A 305 10.32 -32.10 -45.78
N GLN A 306 9.99 -32.55 -46.98
CA GLN A 306 10.83 -32.41 -48.16
C GLN A 306 10.01 -31.98 -49.37
N GLN A 307 10.50 -30.97 -50.07
CA GLN A 307 9.96 -30.51 -51.36
C GLN A 307 11.12 -30.12 -52.26
N GLY A 308 11.42 -30.93 -53.28
CA GLY A 308 12.63 -30.76 -54.08
C GLY A 308 13.90 -30.86 -53.22
N ASP A 309 14.75 -29.84 -53.32
CA ASP A 309 16.00 -29.69 -52.56
C ASP A 309 15.79 -29.10 -51.16
N PHE A 310 14.59 -28.56 -50.88
CA PHE A 310 14.26 -28.09 -49.54
C PHE A 310 14.01 -29.29 -48.61
N ARG A 311 14.73 -29.34 -47.49
CA ARG A 311 14.55 -30.33 -46.43
C ARG A 311 14.57 -29.65 -45.06
N PHE A 312 13.49 -29.87 -44.32
CA PHE A 312 13.30 -29.35 -42.97
C PHE A 312 12.93 -30.48 -42.02
N SER A 313 13.66 -30.60 -40.92
CA SER A 313 13.38 -31.56 -39.85
C SER A 313 13.11 -30.83 -38.54
N TYR A 314 12.09 -31.29 -37.82
CA TYR A 314 11.67 -30.69 -36.56
C TYR A 314 11.34 -31.75 -35.52
N SER A 315 11.84 -31.55 -34.29
CA SER A 315 11.44 -32.29 -33.09
C SER A 315 11.29 -31.34 -31.92
N ALA A 316 10.39 -31.67 -31.01
CA ALA A 316 10.18 -30.92 -29.78
C ALA A 316 9.81 -31.83 -28.61
N LEU A 317 10.09 -31.39 -27.40
CA LEU A 317 9.65 -31.98 -26.15
C LEU A 317 8.91 -30.91 -25.36
N PHE A 318 7.62 -31.12 -25.15
CA PHE A 318 6.85 -30.28 -24.23
C PHE A 318 7.06 -30.77 -22.81
N THR A 319 7.56 -29.88 -21.96
CA THR A 319 8.01 -30.17 -20.59
C THR A 319 7.08 -29.57 -19.53
N SER A 320 6.43 -28.46 -19.82
CA SER A 320 5.48 -27.82 -18.90
C SER A 320 4.41 -27.02 -19.63
N ALA A 321 3.35 -26.70 -18.89
CA ALA A 321 2.37 -25.71 -19.26
C ALA A 321 2.05 -24.84 -18.05
N THR A 322 1.95 -23.53 -18.24
CA THR A 322 1.69 -22.57 -17.16
C THR A 322 0.53 -21.68 -17.53
N LEU A 323 -0.43 -21.51 -16.61
CA LEU A 323 -1.48 -20.50 -16.68
C LEU A 323 -1.05 -19.27 -15.89
N SER A 324 -1.01 -18.12 -16.54
CA SER A 324 -0.74 -16.86 -15.88
C SER A 324 -1.77 -15.80 -16.26
N PRO A 325 -2.22 -14.95 -15.33
CA PRO A 325 -3.06 -13.81 -15.69
C PRO A 325 -2.23 -12.68 -16.35
N PHE A 326 -0.90 -12.73 -16.29
CA PHE A 326 -0.01 -11.68 -16.77
C PHE A 326 1.15 -12.26 -17.60
N ASP A 327 1.53 -11.58 -18.67
CA ASP A 327 2.71 -11.89 -19.48
C ASP A 327 3.60 -10.64 -19.53
N PRO A 328 4.91 -10.74 -19.26
CA PRO A 328 5.79 -9.56 -19.23
C PRO A 328 5.85 -8.74 -20.52
N LYS A 329 5.57 -9.33 -21.69
CA LYS A 329 5.59 -8.61 -22.98
C LYS A 329 4.21 -8.09 -23.40
N ARG A 330 3.13 -8.60 -22.81
CA ARG A 330 1.75 -8.30 -23.24
C ARG A 330 0.86 -7.71 -22.15
N GLY A 331 1.28 -7.80 -20.90
CA GLY A 331 0.52 -7.37 -19.73
C GLY A 331 -0.58 -8.35 -19.32
N TRP A 332 -1.66 -7.81 -18.75
CA TRP A 332 -2.81 -8.59 -18.31
C TRP A 332 -3.51 -9.29 -19.47
N ALA A 333 -3.85 -10.56 -19.26
CA ALA A 333 -4.83 -11.23 -20.11
C ALA A 333 -6.17 -10.48 -20.05
N PRO A 334 -7.00 -10.55 -21.11
CA PRO A 334 -8.35 -9.99 -21.09
C PRO A 334 -9.22 -10.54 -19.94
N ASP A 335 -10.31 -9.84 -19.62
CA ASP A 335 -11.21 -10.29 -18.56
C ASP A 335 -11.82 -11.67 -18.86
N GLY A 336 -11.77 -12.57 -17.88
CA GLY A 336 -12.16 -13.97 -18.05
C GLY A 336 -11.15 -14.83 -18.82
N LYS A 337 -9.95 -14.31 -19.11
CA LYS A 337 -8.89 -15.02 -19.82
C LYS A 337 -7.63 -15.18 -18.99
N SER A 338 -6.75 -16.05 -19.46
CA SER A 338 -5.40 -16.26 -18.96
C SER A 338 -4.46 -16.59 -20.11
N TRP A 339 -3.17 -16.31 -19.93
CA TRP A 339 -2.12 -16.75 -20.82
C TRP A 339 -1.72 -18.18 -20.47
N LEU A 340 -1.86 -19.08 -21.45
CA LEU A 340 -1.29 -20.42 -21.42
C LEU A 340 0.07 -20.38 -22.12
N SER A 341 1.14 -20.54 -21.34
CA SER A 341 2.50 -20.72 -21.85
C SER A 341 2.84 -22.20 -21.90
N LEU A 342 3.47 -22.67 -22.98
CA LEU A 342 3.96 -24.05 -23.10
C LEU A 342 5.48 -24.08 -23.08
N GLY A 343 6.06 -24.72 -22.05
CA GLY A 343 7.49 -25.01 -21.97
C GLY A 343 7.87 -26.06 -23.01
N MET A 344 8.84 -25.73 -23.87
CA MET A 344 9.22 -26.58 -24.99
C MET A 344 10.73 -26.53 -25.23
N ASP A 345 11.36 -27.70 -25.22
CA ASP A 345 12.70 -27.91 -25.75
C ASP A 345 12.58 -28.35 -27.21
N GLN A 346 13.37 -27.80 -28.12
CA GLN A 346 13.27 -28.17 -29.53
C GLN A 346 14.62 -28.35 -30.20
N GLU A 347 14.60 -29.16 -31.24
CA GLU A 347 15.71 -29.36 -32.15
C GLU A 347 15.19 -29.12 -33.57
N THR A 348 15.80 -28.14 -34.24
CA THR A 348 15.55 -27.85 -35.66
C THR A 348 16.76 -28.25 -36.48
N GLY A 349 16.53 -28.88 -37.64
CA GLY A 349 17.59 -29.16 -38.60
C GLY A 349 17.16 -28.78 -40.01
N THR A 350 17.87 -27.84 -40.62
CA THR A 350 17.77 -27.58 -42.06
C THR A 350 18.87 -28.38 -42.76
N GLY A 351 18.48 -29.24 -43.71
CA GLY A 351 19.46 -30.05 -44.44
C GLY A 351 20.38 -29.23 -45.33
N ASN A 352 19.97 -27.99 -45.67
CA ASN A 352 20.67 -27.04 -46.52
C ASN A 352 20.53 -25.63 -45.93
N VAL A 353 21.64 -24.96 -45.61
CA VAL A 353 21.69 -23.58 -45.06
C VAL A 353 21.23 -22.50 -46.06
N SER A 354 20.79 -22.87 -47.25
CA SER A 354 20.40 -21.96 -48.32
C SER A 354 18.94 -21.51 -48.25
N TYR A 355 18.18 -21.91 -47.24
CA TYR A 355 16.77 -21.54 -47.10
C TYR A 355 16.50 -20.77 -45.81
N ASP A 356 15.83 -19.63 -45.95
CA ASP A 356 15.13 -18.95 -44.88
C ASP A 356 13.84 -19.72 -44.59
N VAL A 357 13.59 -20.06 -43.33
CA VAL A 357 12.35 -20.72 -42.89
C VAL A 357 11.69 -19.82 -41.86
N ARG A 358 10.37 -19.66 -41.95
CA ARG A 358 9.56 -18.84 -41.03
C ARG A 358 8.34 -19.61 -40.59
N PHE A 359 8.13 -19.72 -39.29
CA PHE A 359 6.98 -20.43 -38.75
C PHE A 359 5.72 -19.56 -38.77
N ASP A 360 4.62 -20.18 -39.17
CA ASP A 360 3.28 -19.65 -38.97
C ASP A 360 2.79 -20.11 -37.59
N ASN A 361 3.20 -19.38 -36.55
CA ASN A 361 2.87 -19.70 -35.16
C ASN A 361 1.35 -19.88 -34.95
N LYS A 362 0.56 -18.99 -35.55
CA LYS A 362 -0.90 -18.98 -35.46
C LYS A 362 -1.53 -20.27 -35.98
N ASN A 363 -1.06 -20.77 -37.13
CA ASN A 363 -1.58 -22.01 -37.71
C ASN A 363 -0.88 -23.27 -37.18
N SER A 364 0.27 -23.11 -36.53
CA SER A 364 1.04 -24.22 -35.97
C SER A 364 0.43 -24.79 -34.69
N ILE A 365 -0.30 -23.97 -33.92
CA ILE A 365 -0.79 -24.36 -32.60
C ILE A 365 -2.25 -23.96 -32.44
N GLY A 366 -3.08 -24.96 -32.19
CA GLY A 366 -4.48 -24.77 -31.80
C GLY A 366 -4.71 -25.36 -30.42
N VAL A 367 -5.44 -24.63 -29.57
CA VAL A 367 -5.87 -25.09 -28.26
C VAL A 367 -7.38 -25.13 -28.25
N THR A 368 -7.96 -26.20 -27.72
CA THR A 368 -9.41 -26.32 -27.49
C THR A 368 -9.64 -26.55 -26.01
N ASP A 369 -10.45 -25.71 -25.37
CA ASP A 369 -10.79 -25.88 -23.96
C ASP A 369 -11.82 -27.01 -23.77
N GLN A 370 -12.11 -27.35 -22.50
CA GLN A 370 -13.08 -28.37 -22.13
C GLN A 370 -14.51 -28.11 -22.63
N ASN A 371 -14.84 -26.86 -22.97
CA ASN A 371 -16.14 -26.43 -23.49
C ASN A 371 -16.17 -26.41 -25.02
N GLY A 372 -15.05 -26.73 -25.68
CA GLY A 372 -14.93 -26.72 -27.14
C GLY A 372 -14.55 -25.35 -27.74
N ASN A 373 -14.27 -24.33 -26.93
CA ASN A 373 -13.80 -23.05 -27.43
C ASN A 373 -12.37 -23.19 -27.97
N LYS A 374 -12.09 -22.55 -29.09
CA LYS A 374 -10.80 -22.65 -29.79
C LYS A 374 -9.99 -21.36 -29.61
N SER A 375 -8.71 -21.55 -29.33
CA SER A 375 -7.70 -20.50 -29.25
C SER A 375 -6.49 -20.87 -30.11
N THR A 376 -5.70 -19.87 -30.50
CA THR A 376 -4.46 -20.05 -31.27
C THR A 376 -3.32 -19.27 -30.62
N ASP A 377 -2.09 -19.58 -31.01
CA ASP A 377 -0.92 -18.80 -30.58
C ASP A 377 -1.08 -17.32 -30.94
N VAL A 378 -0.83 -16.45 -29.96
CA VAL A 378 -0.95 -14.98 -30.11
C VAL A 378 0.39 -14.31 -30.47
N ARG A 379 1.49 -15.07 -30.47
CA ARG A 379 2.78 -14.58 -30.92
C ARG A 379 2.69 -14.20 -32.39
N THR A 380 3.32 -13.08 -32.72
CA THR A 380 3.53 -12.71 -34.11
C THR A 380 4.25 -13.86 -34.81
N SER A 381 3.92 -14.12 -36.08
CA SER A 381 4.75 -15.00 -36.89
C SER A 381 6.15 -14.39 -36.93
N ASP A 382 7.10 -15.02 -36.26
CA ASP A 382 8.46 -14.48 -36.15
C ASP A 382 9.04 -14.39 -37.56
N SER A 383 9.45 -13.18 -37.96
CA SER A 383 10.22 -12.94 -39.18
C SER A 383 11.68 -13.37 -39.04
N HIS A 384 12.04 -14.03 -37.93
CA HIS A 384 13.39 -14.45 -37.66
C HIS A 384 13.78 -15.59 -38.58
N SER A 385 14.84 -15.33 -39.36
CA SER A 385 15.40 -16.31 -40.27
C SER A 385 16.07 -17.45 -39.50
N LEU A 386 15.66 -18.70 -39.76
CA LEU A 386 16.27 -19.89 -39.14
C LEU A 386 17.70 -20.20 -39.61
N LEU A 387 18.38 -19.29 -40.32
CA LEU A 387 19.77 -19.47 -40.73
C LEU A 387 20.73 -19.74 -39.55
N TYR A 388 20.31 -19.47 -38.30
CA TYR A 388 21.13 -19.61 -37.10
C TYR A 388 20.44 -20.34 -35.93
N ASN A 389 19.73 -21.46 -36.16
CA ASN A 389 19.09 -22.25 -35.10
C ASN A 389 18.11 -21.45 -34.23
N ALA A 390 17.32 -20.56 -34.81
CA ALA A 390 16.31 -19.85 -34.04
C ALA A 390 15.20 -20.82 -33.59
N ALA A 391 15.05 -20.94 -32.28
CA ALA A 391 13.98 -21.67 -31.63
C ALA A 391 12.60 -21.07 -32.01
N ILE A 392 11.58 -21.89 -32.30
CA ILE A 392 10.19 -21.45 -32.12
C ILE A 392 10.08 -21.10 -30.65
N GLY A 393 9.92 -19.84 -30.25
CA GLY A 393 9.81 -19.51 -28.83
C GLY A 393 8.71 -20.34 -28.14
N SER A 394 8.64 -20.32 -26.82
CA SER A 394 7.55 -20.96 -26.09
C SER A 394 6.19 -20.43 -26.57
N PRO A 395 5.26 -21.30 -26.99
CA PRO A 395 3.90 -20.91 -27.38
C PRO A 395 3.20 -20.13 -26.28
N LEU A 396 2.47 -19.07 -26.67
CA LEU A 396 1.64 -18.28 -25.78
C LEU A 396 0.24 -18.19 -26.36
N ILE A 397 -0.76 -18.65 -25.59
CA ILE A 397 -2.14 -18.76 -26.05
C ILE A 397 -3.06 -18.06 -25.07
N GLU A 398 -3.99 -17.24 -25.56
CA GLU A 398 -5.08 -16.71 -24.74
C GLU A 398 -6.16 -17.79 -24.55
N VAL A 399 -6.41 -18.19 -23.30
CA VAL A 399 -7.38 -19.25 -22.96
C VAL A 399 -8.37 -18.79 -21.89
N ASP A 400 -9.48 -19.50 -21.75
CA ASP A 400 -10.49 -19.21 -20.72
C ASP A 400 -9.96 -19.48 -19.30
N SER A 401 -10.00 -18.47 -18.41
CA SER A 401 -9.40 -18.59 -17.08
C SER A 401 -10.10 -19.61 -16.16
N THR A 402 -11.33 -20.03 -16.50
CA THR A 402 -12.10 -20.99 -15.70
C THR A 402 -11.87 -22.43 -16.12
N SER A 403 -11.29 -22.64 -17.31
CA SER A 403 -10.98 -23.97 -17.83
C SER A 403 -9.73 -24.56 -17.18
N LEU A 404 -9.80 -25.84 -16.83
CA LEU A 404 -8.67 -26.57 -16.25
C LEU A 404 -8.10 -27.62 -17.20
N LYS A 405 -8.74 -27.82 -18.34
CA LYS A 405 -8.39 -28.86 -19.30
C LYS A 405 -8.39 -28.29 -20.70
N TYR A 406 -7.29 -28.55 -21.40
CA TYR A 406 -7.03 -28.03 -22.74
C TYR A 406 -6.49 -29.15 -23.64
N THR A 407 -7.07 -29.31 -24.81
CA THR A 407 -6.53 -30.15 -25.87
C THR A 407 -5.67 -29.29 -26.80
N VAL A 408 -4.37 -29.57 -26.80
CA VAL A 408 -3.38 -28.90 -27.65
C VAL A 408 -3.19 -29.73 -28.92
N ARG A 409 -3.33 -29.08 -30.07
CA ARG A 409 -2.96 -29.58 -31.39
C ARG A 409 -1.76 -28.81 -31.88
N PHE A 410 -0.62 -29.49 -31.97
CA PHE A 410 0.64 -28.95 -32.45
C PHE A 410 0.97 -29.51 -33.83
N GLN A 411 1.06 -28.66 -34.84
CA GLN A 411 1.39 -29.01 -36.20
C GLN A 411 2.24 -27.90 -36.84
N PRO A 412 3.57 -27.92 -36.68
CA PRO A 412 4.46 -26.94 -37.29
C PRO A 412 4.10 -26.66 -38.74
N THR A 413 3.72 -25.42 -39.01
CA THR A 413 3.41 -24.87 -40.32
C THR A 413 4.41 -23.76 -40.59
N PHE A 414 5.00 -23.75 -41.78
CA PHE A 414 6.09 -22.83 -42.09
C PHE A 414 6.11 -22.45 -43.55
N HIS A 415 6.69 -21.29 -43.82
CA HIS A 415 7.07 -20.81 -45.14
C HIS A 415 8.58 -20.93 -45.27
N PHE A 416 9.05 -21.18 -46.49
CA PHE A 416 10.47 -21.17 -46.77
C PHE A 416 10.77 -20.42 -48.08
N ALA A 417 11.93 -19.79 -48.13
CA ALA A 417 12.42 -19.07 -49.31
C ALA A 417 13.93 -19.20 -49.41
N LEU A 418 14.43 -19.38 -50.62
CA LEU A 418 15.85 -19.51 -50.91
C LEU A 418 16.56 -18.19 -50.62
N THR A 419 17.66 -18.23 -49.87
CA THR A 419 18.47 -17.06 -49.55
C THR A 419 19.47 -16.79 -50.69
N PRO A 420 19.50 -15.58 -51.27
CA PRO A 420 20.50 -15.24 -52.28
C PRO A 420 21.94 -15.43 -51.74
N PRO A 421 22.92 -15.81 -52.58
CA PRO A 421 22.87 -15.92 -54.04
C PRO A 421 22.61 -17.34 -54.56
N ALA A 422 22.03 -18.24 -53.76
CA ALA A 422 21.83 -19.61 -54.18
C ALA A 422 20.83 -19.67 -55.36
N ILE A 423 21.27 -20.03 -56.57
CA ILE A 423 20.46 -20.00 -57.82
C ILE A 423 20.18 -21.40 -58.40
N VAL A 424 20.69 -22.46 -57.77
CA VAL A 424 20.62 -23.84 -58.31
C VAL A 424 19.64 -24.76 -57.57
N PHE A 425 18.96 -24.27 -56.52
CA PHE A 425 18.03 -25.08 -55.74
C PHE A 425 16.58 -24.86 -56.16
N THR A 426 15.80 -25.93 -56.15
CA THR A 426 14.36 -25.91 -56.43
C THR A 426 13.56 -26.57 -55.30
N PRO A 427 12.44 -25.98 -54.85
CA PRO A 427 11.85 -24.71 -55.31
C PRO A 427 12.49 -23.48 -54.63
N VAL A 428 12.37 -22.30 -55.25
CA VAL A 428 12.89 -21.04 -54.68
C VAL A 428 12.11 -20.57 -53.45
N SER A 429 10.88 -21.04 -53.25
CA SER A 429 10.06 -20.78 -52.08
C SER A 429 8.91 -21.77 -51.99
N GLY A 430 8.30 -21.89 -50.81
CA GLY A 430 7.12 -22.71 -50.61
C GLY A 430 6.56 -22.59 -49.20
N SER A 431 5.63 -23.47 -48.89
CA SER A 431 5.05 -23.63 -47.57
C SER A 431 4.83 -25.11 -47.29
N GLY A 432 5.04 -25.51 -46.05
CA GLY A 432 4.88 -26.89 -45.60
C GLY A 432 4.25 -26.98 -44.23
N SER A 433 3.79 -28.18 -43.91
CA SER A 433 3.37 -28.54 -42.56
C SER A 433 3.85 -29.94 -42.24
N THR A 434 4.26 -30.19 -41.01
CA THR A 434 4.58 -31.54 -40.53
C THR A 434 3.32 -32.27 -40.05
N LYS A 435 3.45 -33.52 -39.60
CA LYS A 435 2.32 -34.28 -39.02
C LYS A 435 1.83 -33.66 -37.72
N PRO A 436 0.52 -33.68 -37.42
CA PRO A 436 0.01 -33.14 -36.16
C PRO A 436 0.33 -34.07 -34.98
N LEU A 437 0.62 -33.46 -33.83
CA LEU A 437 0.57 -34.07 -32.50
C LEU A 437 -0.62 -33.49 -31.74
N THR A 438 -1.32 -34.32 -30.96
CA THR A 438 -2.39 -33.87 -30.08
C THR A 438 -2.19 -34.44 -28.68
N PHE A 439 -2.33 -33.59 -27.67
CA PHE A 439 -2.25 -34.00 -26.27
C PHE A 439 -3.14 -33.12 -25.40
N THR A 440 -3.41 -33.57 -24.19
CA THR A 440 -4.20 -32.83 -23.21
C THR A 440 -3.29 -32.28 -22.11
N VAL A 441 -3.56 -31.05 -21.70
CA VAL A 441 -3.01 -30.39 -20.52
C VAL A 441 -4.13 -30.29 -19.49
N GLU A 442 -3.88 -30.71 -18.25
CA GLU A 442 -4.84 -30.65 -17.14
C GLU A 442 -4.19 -29.99 -15.92
N PHE A 443 -4.88 -29.02 -15.32
CA PHE A 443 -4.46 -28.31 -14.11
C PHE A 443 -5.31 -28.76 -12.92
N SER A 444 -4.69 -28.87 -11.73
CA SER A 444 -5.40 -29.20 -10.49
C SER A 444 -5.96 -27.95 -9.82
N ARG A 445 -7.12 -28.09 -9.17
CA ARG A 445 -7.69 -27.10 -8.25
C ARG A 445 -7.44 -27.47 -6.79
#